data_AF-A0A1M7AHN7-F1
#
_entry.id   AF-A0A1M7AHN7-F1
#
_cell.length_a   1.000
_cell.length_b   1.000
_cell.length_c   1.000
_cell.angle_alpha   90.00
_cell.angle_beta   90.00
_cell.angle_gamma   90.00
#
_symmetry.space_group_name_H-M   'P 1'
#
loop_
_entity.id
_entity.type
_entity.pdbx_description
1 polymer ?
#
loop_
_entity_poly.entity_id
_entity_poly.type
_entity_poly.pdbx_seq_one_letter_code
_entity_poly.pdbx_strand_id
1 'polypeptide(L)' 'MNKKEITKEVNYKGHHKVFTVQIEQLPAFDEKTMDKVKYEETERALFLIAEGKLENQKFEWIFAIEQDL' A
#
# COMPACT_ATOMS: atom_id res chain seq x y z
N MET A 1 -6.00 11.99 -2.64
CA MET A 1 -4.91 11.85 -1.62
C MET A 1 -3.56 11.90 -2.34
N ASN A 2 -2.62 12.80 -2.00
CA ASN A 2 -1.32 12.90 -2.73
C ASN A 2 -0.23 11.93 -2.24
N LYS A 3 -0.59 10.78 -1.67
CA LYS A 3 0.40 9.77 -1.27
C LYS A 3 0.69 8.88 -2.47
N LYS A 4 1.95 8.83 -2.89
CA LYS A 4 2.43 7.98 -3.99
C LYS A 4 2.86 6.60 -3.51
N GLU A 5 3.18 6.49 -2.23
CA GLU A 5 3.64 5.26 -1.61
C GLU A 5 3.20 5.16 -0.16
N ILE A 6 3.20 3.93 0.33
CA ILE A 6 3.01 3.57 1.74
C ILE A 6 4.31 2.95 2.21
N THR A 7 4.91 3.57 3.23
CA THR A 7 6.13 3.08 3.85
C THR A 7 5.83 2.68 5.29
N LYS A 8 6.27 1.48 5.68
CA LYS A 8 6.10 0.95 7.03
C LYS A 8 7.37 0.26 7.49
N GLU A 9 7.90 0.73 8.60
CA GLU A 9 9.00 0.09 9.30
C GLU A 9 8.44 -1.01 10.22
N VAL A 10 9.09 -2.18 10.21
CA VAL A 10 8.71 -3.32 11.05
C VAL A 10 9.93 -3.86 11.76
N ASN A 11 9.78 -4.01 13.08
CA ASN A 11 10.74 -4.64 13.97
C ASN A 11 10.10 -5.89 14.55
N TYR A 12 10.73 -7.05 14.39
CA TYR A 12 10.19 -8.33 14.84
C TYR A 12 11.31 -9.30 15.24
N LYS A 13 11.29 -9.79 16.49
CA LYS A 13 12.29 -10.72 17.06
C LYS A 13 13.76 -10.34 16.79
N GLY A 14 14.08 -9.05 16.81
CA GLY A 14 15.44 -8.54 16.54
C GLY A 14 15.75 -8.33 15.05
N HIS A 15 14.88 -8.75 14.14
CA HIS A 15 14.95 -8.42 12.73
C HIS A 15 14.27 -7.08 12.46
N HIS A 16 14.80 -6.33 11.51
CA HIS A 16 14.30 -5.03 11.10
C HIS A 16 14.18 -4.96 9.59
N LYS A 17 13.05 -4.42 9.10
CA LYS A 17 12.84 -4.19 7.67
C LYS A 17 11.88 -3.03 7.43
N VAL A 18 12.18 -2.23 6.42
CA VAL A 18 11.29 -1.20 5.88
C VAL A 18 10.61 -1.74 4.64
N PHE A 19 9.27 -1.68 4.62
CA PHE A 19 8.45 -2.02 3.47
C PHE A 19 7.95 -0.76 2.81
N THR A 20 8.08 -0.68 1.50
CA THR A 20 7.57 0.42 0.69
C THR A 20 6.77 -0.15 -0.47
N VAL A 21 5.51 0.27 -0.59
CA VAL A 21 4.61 -0.13 -1.68
C VAL A 21 4.11 1.12 -2.38
N GLN A 22 4.26 1.15 -3.70
CA GLN A 22 3.71 2.23 -4.53
C GLN A 22 2.18 2.08 -4.64
N ILE A 23 1.48 3.20 -4.50
CA ILE A 23 0.05 3.31 -4.75
C ILE A 23 -0.11 3.60 -6.24
N GLU A 24 -0.93 2.80 -6.92
CA GLU A 24 -1.26 3.05 -8.32
C GLU A 24 -1.96 4.43 -8.44
N GLN A 25 -1.58 5.20 -9.47
CA GLN A 25 -2.03 6.58 -9.62
C GLN A 25 -3.09 6.67 -10.72
N LEU A 26 -4.14 7.43 -10.43
CA LEU A 26 -5.11 7.81 -11.45
C LEU A 26 -4.57 8.99 -12.28
N PRO A 27 -5.03 9.14 -13.54
CA PRO A 27 -4.81 10.37 -14.28
C PRO A 27 -5.41 11.56 -13.53
N ALA A 28 -4.95 12.78 -13.85
CA ALA A 28 -5.51 13.99 -13.25
C ALA A 28 -7.03 14.05 -13.50
N PHE A 29 -7.76 14.39 -12.44
CA PHE A 29 -9.21 14.51 -12.50
C PHE A 29 -9.64 15.59 -13.49
N ASP A 30 -10.60 15.25 -14.36
CA ASP A 30 -11.23 16.16 -15.30
C ASP A 30 -12.75 16.18 -15.07
N GLU A 31 -13.25 17.28 -14.54
CA GLU A 31 -14.68 17.51 -14.24
C GLU A 31 -15.60 17.38 -15.45
N LYS A 32 -15.09 17.50 -16.68
CA LYS A 32 -15.89 17.39 -17.91
C LYS A 32 -16.13 15.95 -18.34
N THR A 33 -15.24 15.04 -17.94
CA THR A 33 -15.19 13.67 -18.45
C THR A 33 -15.29 12.62 -17.35
N MET A 34 -15.11 13.01 -16.09
CA MET A 34 -15.04 12.12 -14.94
C MET A 34 -16.10 12.46 -13.88
N ASP A 35 -16.66 11.42 -13.28
CA ASP A 35 -17.50 11.54 -12.09
C ASP A 35 -16.60 11.65 -10.85
N LYS A 36 -16.78 12.73 -10.07
CA LYS A 36 -15.98 13.02 -8.89
C LYS A 36 -16.07 11.93 -7.83
N VAL A 37 -17.27 11.41 -7.56
CA VAL A 37 -17.49 10.39 -6.52
C VAL A 37 -16.78 9.10 -6.92
N LYS A 38 -16.95 8.66 -8.18
CA LYS A 38 -16.25 7.47 -8.68
C LYS A 38 -14.73 7.63 -8.69
N TYR A 39 -14.25 8.82 -9.02
CA TYR A 39 -12.81 9.12 -8.99
C TYR A 39 -12.25 8.99 -7.57
N GLU A 40 -12.90 9.61 -6.58
CA GLU A 40 -12.51 9.54 -5.16
C GLU A 40 -12.62 8.10 -4.59
N GLU A 41 -13.68 7.36 -4.95
CA GLU A 41 -13.83 5.94 -4.58
C GLU A 41 -12.69 5.09 -5.17
N THR A 42 -12.29 5.38 -6.40
CA THR A 42 -11.20 4.66 -7.06
C THR A 42 -9.85 5.00 -6.42
N GLU A 43 -9.56 6.27 -6.11
CA GLU A 43 -8.36 6.64 -5.35
C GLU A 43 -8.27 5.88 -4.02
N ARG A 44 -9.41 5.78 -3.32
CA ARG A 44 -9.50 5.03 -2.06
C ARG A 44 -9.27 3.53 -2.26
N ALA A 45 -9.84 2.94 -3.31
CA ALA A 45 -9.63 1.53 -3.62
C ALA A 45 -8.15 1.22 -3.91
N LEU A 46 -7.47 2.06 -4.71
CA LEU A 46 -6.05 1.90 -5.01
C LEU A 46 -5.17 2.01 -3.75
N PHE A 47 -5.53 2.91 -2.83
CA PHE A 47 -4.87 3.01 -1.53
C PHE A 47 -5.04 1.72 -0.70
N LEU A 48 -6.26 1.20 -0.58
CA LEU A 48 -6.54 -0.04 0.17
C LEU A 48 -5.83 -1.26 -0.44
N ILE A 49 -5.72 -1.32 -1.77
CA ILE A 49 -4.95 -2.37 -2.46
C ILE A 49 -3.47 -2.28 -2.09
N ALA A 50 -2.90 -1.08 -2.07
CA ALA A 50 -1.50 -0.88 -1.66
C ALA A 50 -1.27 -1.26 -0.19
N GLU A 51 -2.21 -0.92 0.71
CA GLU A 51 -2.14 -1.37 2.11
C GLU A 51 -2.19 -2.90 2.23
N GLY A 52 -3.10 -3.56 1.50
CA GLY A 52 -3.20 -5.01 1.49
C GLY A 52 -1.90 -5.68 1.00
N LYS A 53 -1.29 -5.15 -0.06
CA LYS A 53 0.01 -5.62 -0.56
C LYS A 53 1.11 -5.47 0.49
N LEU A 54 1.14 -4.33 1.19
CA LEU A 54 2.14 -4.07 2.22
C LEU A 54 1.98 -5.01 3.42
N GLU A 55 0.74 -5.25 3.87
CA GLU A 55 0.49 -6.19 4.95
C GLU A 55 0.85 -7.63 4.55
N ASN A 56 0.54 -8.07 3.33
CA ASN A 56 0.96 -9.38 2.83
C ASN A 56 2.49 -9.53 2.84
N GLN A 57 3.22 -8.54 2.32
CA GLN A 57 4.70 -8.57 2.35
C GLN A 57 5.26 -8.64 3.77
N LYS A 58 4.61 -7.96 4.72
CA LYS A 58 4.98 -8.03 6.14
C LYS A 58 4.76 -9.43 6.71
N PHE A 59 3.60 -10.03 6.44
CA PHE A 59 3.29 -11.38 6.92
C PHE A 59 4.22 -12.43 6.32
N GLU A 60 4.48 -12.38 5.00
CA GLU A 60 5.42 -13.28 4.34
C GLU A 60 6.81 -13.18 4.96
N TRP A 61 7.28 -11.97 5.25
CA TRP A 61 8.59 -11.76 5.88
C TRP A 61 8.65 -12.27 7.32
N ILE A 62 7.61 -12.01 8.12
CA ILE A 62 7.51 -12.54 9.49
C ILE A 62 7.49 -14.07 9.46
N PHE A 63 6.70 -14.65 8.54
CA PHE A 63 6.60 -16.10 8.41
C PHE A 63 7.94 -16.74 8.02
N ALA A 64 8.69 -16.11 7.11
CA ALA A 64 10.05 -16.56 6.77
C ALA A 64 10.98 -16.54 7.99
N ILE A 65 10.93 -15.50 8.83
CA ILE A 65 11.69 -15.45 10.09
C ILE A 65 11.29 -16.60 11.02
N GLU A 66 9.99 -16.87 11.17
CA GLU A 66 9.52 -17.98 12.02
C GLU A 66 9.92 -19.36 11.50
N GLN A 67 10.04 -19.55 10.19
CA GLN A 67 10.48 -20.82 9.60
C GLN A 67 11.98 -21.08 9.77
N ASP A 68 12.78 -20.01 9.88
CA ASP A 68 14.23 -20.09 10.03
C ASP A 68 14.68 -20.30 11.50
N LEU A 69 13.77 -20.18 12.48
CA LEU A 69 14.01 -20.34 13.92
C LEU A 69 13.75 -21.77 14.42
#